data_AF-A0A947B2D1-F1
#
_entry.id   AF-A0A947B2D1-F1
#
_cell.length_a   1.000
_cell.length_b   1.000
_cell.length_c   1.000
_cell.angle_alpha   90.00
_cell.angle_beta   90.00
_cell.angle_gamma   90.00
#
_symmetry.space_group_name_H-M   'P 1'
#
loop_
_entity.id
_entity.type
_entity.pdbx_description
1 polymer ?
#
loop_
_entity_poly.entity_id
_entity_poly.type
_entity_poly.pdbx_seq_one_letter_code
_entity_poly.pdbx_strand_id
1 'polypeptide(L)' 'MISISISFIVLLVLGTPIAFCIGISALAGLMQLGDTPLLLLPHMMFQGTDSFPLLAVPFFVLAGA' A
#
# COMPACT_ATOMS: atom_id res chain seq x y z
N MET A 1 2.94 6.01 13.32
CA MET A 1 3.29 6.84 12.13
C MET A 1 4.80 7.04 11.99
N ILE A 2 5.51 7.43 13.06
CA ILE A 2 6.98 7.59 13.02
C ILE A 2 7.71 6.29 12.60
N SER A 3 7.17 5.11 12.97
CA SER A 3 7.70 3.80 12.57
C SER A 3 7.74 3.60 11.06
N ILE A 4 6.73 4.11 10.33
CA ILE A 4 6.65 3.99 8.86
C ILE A 4 7.80 4.79 8.24
N SER A 5 8.00 6.04 8.66
CA SER A 5 9.05 6.90 8.12
C SER A 5 10.45 6.35 8.42
N ILE A 6 10.69 5.85 9.63
CA ILE A 6 12.00 5.30 10.02
C ILE A 6 12.31 4.02 9.25
N SER A 7 11.37 3.06 9.22
CA SER A 7 11.56 1.80 8.48
C SER A 7 11.74 2.05 6.99
N PHE A 8 10.94 2.92 6.37
CA PHE A 8 11.07 3.27 4.96
C PHE A 8 12.46 3.84 4.62
N ILE A 9 12.96 4.78 5.42
CA ILE A 9 14.28 5.40 5.19
C ILE A 9 15.39 4.35 5.36
N VAL A 10 15.32 3.50 6.38
CA VAL A 10 16.31 2.43 6.59
C VAL A 10 16.34 1.45 5.42
N LEU A 11 15.17 0.99 4.94
CA LEU A 11 15.08 0.06 3.81
C LEU A 11 15.56 0.68 2.49
N LEU A 12 15.35 1.99 2.30
CA LEU A 12 15.82 2.74 1.14
C LEU A 12 17.35 2.85 1.15
N VAL A 13 17.96 3.19 2.30
CA VAL A 13 19.43 3.26 2.44
C VAL A 13 20.08 1.89 2.24
N LEU A 14 19.40 0.80 2.62
CA LEU A 14 19.86 -0.57 2.36
C LEU A 14 19.79 -0.98 0.87
N GLY A 15 19.27 -0.14 -0.02
CA GLY A 15 19.18 -0.41 -1.45
C GLY A 15 18.14 -1.46 -1.82
N THR A 16 17.18 -1.74 -0.94
CA THR A 16 16.11 -2.69 -1.25
C THR A 16 15.13 -2.11 -2.29
N PRO A 17 14.50 -2.95 -3.13
CA PRO A 17 13.55 -2.45 -4.12
C PRO A 17 12.39 -1.71 -3.44
N ILE A 18 11.97 -0.59 -4.03
CA ILE A 18 10.98 0.36 -3.46
C ILE A 18 9.67 -0.35 -3.06
N ALA A 19 9.24 -1.36 -3.83
CA ALA A 19 8.05 -2.15 -3.51
C ALA A 19 8.13 -2.81 -2.12
N PHE A 20 9.29 -3.35 -1.75
CA PHE A 20 9.51 -3.94 -0.43
C PHE A 20 9.61 -2.88 0.67
N CYS A 21 10.22 -1.73 0.37
CA CYS A 21 10.28 -0.60 1.31
C CYS A 21 8.87 -0.21 1.76
N ILE A 22 7.95 -0.02 0.81
CA ILE A 22 6.57 0.40 1.05
C ILE A 22 5.80 -0.68 1.82
N GLY A 23 5.91 -1.95 1.42
CA GLY A 23 5.19 -3.05 2.06
C GLY A 23 5.61 -3.27 3.50
N ILE A 24 6.92 -3.32 3.76
CA ILE A 24 7.47 -3.58 5.10
C ILE A 24 7.25 -2.38 6.02
N SER A 25 7.38 -1.15 5.53
CA SER A 25 7.14 0.04 6.35
C SER A 25 5.66 0.20 6.72
N ALA A 26 4.75 -0.18 5.82
CA ALA A 26 3.32 -0.21 6.10
C ALA A 26 2.97 -1.26 7.17
N LEU A 27 3.53 -2.47 7.08
CA LEU A 27 3.37 -3.52 8.10
C LEU A 27 3.90 -3.08 9.47
N ALA A 28 5.07 -2.43 9.51
CA ALA A 28 5.64 -1.88 10.75
C ALA A 28 4.78 -0.76 11.37
N GLY A 29 4.04 -0.01 10.54
CA GLY A 29 3.03 0.94 11.00
C GLY A 29 1.79 0.26 11.56
N LEU A 30 1.34 -0.83 10.92
CA LEU A 30 0.18 -1.61 11.34
C LEU A 30 0.39 -2.25 12.72
N MET A 31 1.60 -2.74 13.00
CA MET A 31 1.95 -3.33 14.29
C MET A 31 1.89 -2.32 15.46
N GLN A 32 2.06 -1.02 15.20
CA GLN A 32 1.88 0.02 16.23
C GLN A 32 0.41 0.33 16.51
N LEU A 33 -0.49 -0.01 15.58
CA LEU A 33 -1.88 0.37 15.68
C LEU A 33 -2.67 -0.55 16.63
N GLY A 34 -2.12 -1.73 17.00
CA GLY A 34 -2.50 -2.57 18.15
C GLY A 34 -3.90 -3.21 18.10
N ASP A 35 -4.92 -2.42 17.80
CA ASP A 35 -6.34 -2.72 17.93
C ASP A 35 -7.07 -2.86 16.59
N THR A 36 -6.39 -2.64 15.46
CA THR A 36 -7.01 -2.88 14.15
C THR A 36 -7.05 -4.37 13.83
N PRO A 37 -8.23 -4.96 13.56
CA PRO A 37 -8.31 -6.35 13.17
C PRO A 37 -7.54 -6.54 11.86
N LEU A 38 -6.52 -7.41 11.88
CA LEU A 38 -5.73 -7.76 10.69
C LEU A 38 -6.61 -8.30 9.55
N LEU A 39 -7.82 -8.78 9.87
CA LEU A 39 -8.83 -9.19 8.92
C LEU A 39 -9.36 -8.02 8.05
N LEU A 40 -9.20 -6.78 8.50
CA LEU A 40 -9.54 -5.58 7.74
C LEU A 40 -8.47 -5.22 6.68
N LEU A 41 -7.24 -5.76 6.83
CA LEU A 41 -6.13 -5.48 5.92
C LEU A 41 -6.43 -5.91 4.47
N PRO A 42 -6.87 -7.15 4.19
CA PRO A 42 -7.27 -7.55 2.84
C PRO A 42 -8.41 -6.68 2.30
N HIS A 43 -9.38 -6.32 3.16
CA HIS A 43 -10.52 -5.51 2.75
C HIS A 43 -10.09 -4.11 2.26
N MET A 44 -9.16 -3.45 2.97
CA MET A 44 -8.61 -2.16 2.56
C MET A 44 -7.72 -2.27 1.30
N MET A 45 -7.01 -3.38 1.11
CA MET A 45 -6.21 -3.62 -0.10
C MET A 45 -7.10 -3.77 -1.35
N PHE A 46 -8.23 -4.47 -1.24
CA PHE A 46 -9.22 -4.55 -2.33
C PHE A 46 -9.90 -3.20 -2.59
N GLN A 47 -10.33 -2.48 -1.54
CA GLN A 47 -10.92 -1.14 -1.69
C GLN A 47 -9.98 -0.12 -2.35
N GLY A 48 -8.66 -0.21 -2.11
CA GLY A 48 -7.68 0.62 -2.80
C GLY A 48 -7.50 0.26 -4.29
N THR A 49 -7.74 -1.01 -4.64
CA THR A 49 -7.69 -1.51 -6.01
C THR A 49 -8.94 -1.08 -6.81
N ASP A 50 -10.08 -0.93 -6.13
CA ASP A 50 -11.32 -0.37 -6.69
C ASP A 50 -11.24 1.15 -6.96
N SER A 51 -10.05 1.75 -6.90
CA SER A 51 -9.86 3.16 -7.21
C SER A 51 -10.28 3.47 -8.66
N PHE A 52 -11.06 4.53 -8.82
CA PHE A 52 -11.61 5.01 -10.10
C PHE A 52 -10.60 5.01 -11.26
N PRO A 53 -9.29 5.33 -11.09
CA PRO A 53 -8.32 5.26 -12.18
C PRO A 53 -8.05 3.84 -12.72
N LEU A 54 -8.02 2.82 -11.87
CA LEU A 54 -7.78 1.43 -12.30
C LEU A 54 -8.96 0.86 -13.09
N LEU A 55 -10.18 1.27 -12.74
CA LEU A 55 -11.39 1.02 -13.53
C LEU A 55 -11.50 1.95 -14.74
N ALA A 56 -10.94 3.17 -14.67
CA ALA A 56 -10.99 4.12 -15.78
C ALA A 56 -10.13 3.66 -16.96
N VAL A 57 -9.01 2.96 -16.76
CA VAL A 57 -8.18 2.43 -17.87
C VAL A 57 -9.00 1.53 -18.82
N PRO A 58 -9.71 0.48 -18.37
CA PRO A 58 -10.54 -0.32 -19.26
C PRO A 58 -11.72 0.46 -19.86
N PHE A 59 -12.32 1.40 -19.11
CA PHE A 59 -13.37 2.27 -19.67
C PHE A 59 -12.85 3.26 -20.72
N PHE A 60 -11.61 3.74 -20.60
CA PHE A 60 -10.96 4.60 -21.59
C PHE A 60 -10.65 3.84 -22.88
N VAL A 61 -10.25 2.56 -22.76
CA VAL A 61 -10.07 1.66 -23.90
C VAL A 61 -11.40 1.36 -24.60
N LEU A 62 -12.48 1.12 -23.84
CA LEU A 62 -13.82 0.89 -24.40
C LEU A 62 -14.48 2.14 -25.00
N ALA A 63 -14.22 3.33 -24.46
CA ALA A 63 -14.74 4.59 -25.00
C ALA A 63 -13.97 5.08 -26.24
N GLY A 64 -12.75 4.57 -26.46
CA GLY A 64 -11.92 4.87 -27.62
C GLY A 64 -12.05 3.87 -28.78
N ALA A 65 -12.90 2.84 -28.65
CA ALA A 65 -13.22 1.85 -29.68
C ALA A 65 -14.63 2.07 -30.22
#